data_AF-A0AAN0NBW6-F1
#
_entry.id   AF-A0AAN0NBW6-F1
#
_cell.length_a   1.000
_cell.length_b   1.000
_cell.length_c   1.000
_cell.angle_alpha   90.00
_cell.angle_beta   90.00
_cell.angle_gamma   90.00
#
_symmetry.space_group_name_H-M   'P 1'
#
loop_
_entity.id
_entity.type
_entity.pdbx_description
1 polymer ?
#
loop_
_entity_poly.entity_id
_entity_poly.type
_entity_poly.pdbx_seq_one_letter_code
_entity_poly.pdbx_strand_id
1 'polypeptide(L)'
;MVYHTAEHSRFSHSLGVYEVVRQMIEKVSGLKESLSEEEQIALLCAGLLHDVGHGPFSHAFESVTSVHHETFTDRIIRESSEINRILKQASSDLPDIVSDIIAHRHERTLLTQIISSQLDADRMDYLLRDSYFTGVSYGEFDLQRILRTMKLEGDRIVMKESGIHAVEDYIMARYQMYWQVYLHPASRSFEGILLSIFSRMRDLMTTNPEILDCVAFFKPFLNNTEISLEDHFKLDEPRLHMVSLCLQTVMIQF
;
A
#
# COMPACT_ATOMS: atom_id res chain seq x y z
N MET A 1 17.13 -7.68 2.03
CA MET A 1 18.31 -7.83 1.14
C MET A 1 19.41 -6.80 1.40
N VAL A 2 19.12 -5.50 1.45
CA VAL A 2 20.09 -4.46 1.87
C VAL A 2 19.96 -4.20 3.38
N TYR A 3 18.73 -3.94 3.80
CA TYR A 3 18.35 -3.83 5.20
C TYR A 3 17.71 -5.16 5.60
N HIS A 4 18.42 -5.96 6.38
CA HIS A 4 18.00 -7.33 6.76
C HIS A 4 16.92 -7.36 7.83
N THR A 5 16.67 -6.22 8.49
CA THR A 5 15.62 -6.03 9.49
C THR A 5 14.32 -5.48 8.89
N ALA A 6 14.31 -5.11 7.61
CA ALA A 6 13.14 -4.63 6.88
C ALA A 6 12.21 -5.79 6.47
N GLU A 7 11.74 -6.53 7.47
CA GLU A 7 10.88 -7.72 7.36
C GLU A 7 9.44 -7.43 7.83
N HIS A 8 9.09 -6.15 7.99
CA HIS A 8 7.74 -5.74 8.36
C HIS A 8 6.77 -5.97 7.20
N SER A 9 5.49 -6.19 7.52
CA SER A 9 4.46 -6.50 6.52
C SER A 9 3.53 -5.33 6.27
N ARG A 10 2.89 -5.33 5.09
CA ARG A 10 1.79 -4.41 4.77
C ARG A 10 0.67 -4.45 5.81
N PHE A 11 0.38 -5.60 6.40
CA PHE A 11 -0.57 -5.70 7.51
C PHE A 11 -0.22 -4.78 8.68
N SER A 12 1.06 -4.78 9.09
CA SER A 12 1.51 -3.90 10.19
C SER A 12 1.44 -2.42 9.80
N HIS A 13 1.70 -2.11 8.53
CA HIS A 13 1.57 -0.77 7.95
C HIS A 13 0.11 -0.31 7.92
N SER A 14 -0.82 -1.11 7.42
CA SER A 14 -2.26 -0.80 7.40
C SER A 14 -2.81 -0.51 8.81
N LEU A 15 -2.38 -1.25 9.83
CA LEU A 15 -2.73 -0.95 11.22
C LEU A 15 -2.12 0.38 11.72
N GLY A 16 -0.92 0.71 11.27
CA GLY A 16 -0.26 1.96 11.56
C GLY A 16 -0.95 3.15 10.91
N VAL A 17 -1.31 3.05 9.63
CA VAL A 17 -2.09 4.05 8.91
C VAL A 17 -3.45 4.26 9.58
N TYR A 18 -4.15 3.18 9.95
CA TYR A 18 -5.38 3.26 10.75
C TYR A 18 -5.18 4.11 12.03
N GLU A 19 -4.10 3.87 12.76
CA GLU A 19 -3.80 4.60 13.99
C GLU A 19 -3.43 6.07 13.72
N VAL A 20 -2.69 6.38 12.65
CA VAL A 20 -2.41 7.75 12.24
C VAL A 20 -3.70 8.48 11.87
N VAL A 21 -4.59 7.84 11.10
CA VAL A 21 -5.92 8.39 10.76
C VAL A 21 -6.74 8.66 12.03
N ARG A 22 -6.79 7.71 12.97
CA ARG A 22 -7.47 7.89 14.26
C ARG A 22 -6.92 9.11 15.01
N GLN A 23 -5.60 9.25 15.07
CA GLN A 23 -4.97 10.42 15.70
C GLN A 23 -5.22 11.72 14.94
N MET A 24 -5.27 11.69 13.61
CA MET A 24 -5.62 12.86 12.80
C MET A 24 -7.03 13.34 13.16
N ILE A 25 -8.02 12.44 13.17
CA ILE A 25 -9.40 12.75 13.57
C ILE A 25 -9.42 13.38 14.97
N GLU A 26 -8.67 12.84 15.93
CA GLU A 26 -8.68 13.32 17.31
C GLU A 26 -7.90 14.63 17.56
N LYS A 27 -6.80 14.86 16.85
CA LYS A 27 -5.82 15.92 17.18
C LYS A 27 -5.82 17.08 16.21
N VAL A 28 -6.23 16.88 14.96
CA VAL A 28 -6.29 17.96 13.96
C VAL A 28 -7.43 18.88 14.32
N SER A 29 -7.09 20.15 14.58
CA SER A 29 -8.05 21.15 15.03
C SER A 29 -9.17 21.35 14.01
N GLY A 30 -10.42 21.12 14.43
CA GLY A 30 -11.62 21.30 13.61
C GLY A 30 -11.98 20.10 12.74
N LEU A 31 -11.16 19.03 12.72
CA LEU A 31 -11.43 17.88 11.86
C LEU A 31 -12.59 17.04 12.38
N LYS A 32 -12.53 16.59 13.65
CA LYS A 32 -13.58 15.75 14.24
C LYS A 32 -14.97 16.37 14.16
N GLU A 33 -15.06 17.67 14.44
CA GLU A 33 -16.33 18.41 14.45
C GLU A 33 -16.92 18.59 13.04
N SER A 34 -16.08 18.49 12.01
CA SER A 34 -16.49 18.61 10.60
C SER A 34 -16.94 17.29 9.98
N LEU A 35 -16.71 16.17 10.66
CA LEU A 35 -16.96 14.82 10.13
C LEU A 35 -18.20 14.21 10.80
N SER A 36 -19.08 13.62 10.00
CA SER A 36 -20.12 12.75 10.52
C SER A 36 -19.52 11.49 11.16
N GLU A 37 -20.30 10.75 11.94
CA GLU A 37 -19.87 9.46 12.49
C GLU A 37 -19.57 8.46 11.36
N GLU A 38 -20.37 8.47 10.30
CA GLU A 38 -20.16 7.62 9.11
C GLU A 38 -18.87 7.97 8.37
N GLU A 39 -18.55 9.27 8.21
CA GLU A 39 -17.30 9.70 7.59
C GLU A 39 -16.07 9.33 8.43
N GLN A 40 -16.18 9.40 9.77
CA GLN A 40 -15.11 8.95 10.66
C GLN A 40 -14.87 7.45 10.53
N ILE A 41 -15.92 6.63 10.49
CA ILE A 41 -15.82 5.19 10.26
C ILE A 41 -15.23 4.91 8.87
N ALA A 42 -15.72 5.58 7.84
CA ALA A 42 -15.23 5.40 6.48
C ALA A 42 -13.74 5.76 6.35
N LEU A 43 -13.27 6.83 6.99
CA LEU A 43 -11.85 7.19 7.03
C LEU A 43 -10.99 6.13 7.71
N LEU A 44 -11.43 5.61 8.85
CA LEU A 44 -10.72 4.55 9.57
C LEU A 44 -10.65 3.27 8.72
N CYS A 45 -11.75 2.90 8.08
CA CYS A 45 -11.79 1.77 7.14
C CYS A 45 -10.89 2.02 5.92
N ALA A 46 -10.89 3.23 5.35
CA ALA A 46 -10.03 3.60 4.25
C ALA A 46 -8.55 3.51 4.62
N GLY A 47 -8.15 4.03 5.79
CA GLY A 47 -6.78 3.89 6.28
C GLY A 47 -6.34 2.43 6.46
N LEU A 48 -7.23 1.58 7.00
CA LEU A 48 -6.95 0.15 7.17
C LEU A 48 -6.90 -0.63 5.84
N LEU A 49 -7.67 -0.21 4.84
CA LEU A 49 -7.89 -0.97 3.61
C LEU A 49 -7.19 -0.40 2.37
N HIS A 50 -6.55 0.77 2.46
CA HIS A 50 -5.94 1.44 1.29
C HIS A 50 -4.97 0.55 0.50
N ASP A 51 -4.32 -0.38 1.20
CA ASP A 51 -3.27 -1.26 0.67
C ASP A 51 -3.72 -2.72 0.46
N VAL A 52 -5.02 -3.02 0.64
CA VAL A 52 -5.52 -4.41 0.69
C VAL A 52 -5.41 -5.17 -0.63
N GLY A 53 -5.37 -4.46 -1.77
CA GLY A 53 -5.21 -5.05 -3.10
C GLY A 53 -3.77 -5.31 -3.54
N HIS A 54 -2.78 -5.05 -2.67
CA HIS A 54 -1.38 -5.29 -3.02
C HIS A 54 -1.06 -6.77 -3.14
N GLY A 55 -0.59 -7.17 -4.33
CA GLY A 55 0.07 -8.45 -4.55
C GLY A 55 1.53 -8.47 -4.06
N PRO A 56 2.15 -9.65 -4.04
CA PRO A 56 3.53 -9.84 -3.59
C PRO A 56 4.52 -9.12 -4.49
N PHE A 57 5.55 -8.50 -3.89
CA PHE A 57 6.53 -7.65 -4.58
C PHE A 57 5.93 -6.49 -5.41
N SER A 58 4.63 -6.23 -5.24
CA SER A 58 3.83 -5.14 -5.79
C SER A 58 4.29 -4.68 -7.18
N HIS A 59 5.05 -3.60 -7.29
CA HIS A 59 5.46 -3.03 -8.59
C HIS A 59 6.14 -4.02 -9.54
N ALA A 60 6.97 -4.94 -9.03
CA ALA A 60 7.60 -5.93 -9.88
C ALA A 60 6.55 -6.86 -10.53
N PHE A 61 5.54 -7.24 -9.76
CA PHE A 61 4.45 -8.09 -10.24
C PHE A 61 3.51 -7.34 -11.18
N GLU A 62 3.15 -6.10 -10.87
CA GLU A 62 2.29 -5.25 -11.72
C GLU A 62 2.93 -4.93 -13.07
N SER A 63 4.25 -4.79 -13.13
CA SER A 63 4.93 -4.45 -14.40
C SER A 63 4.92 -5.60 -15.43
N VAL A 64 4.70 -6.83 -14.97
CA VAL A 64 4.73 -8.03 -15.83
C VAL A 64 3.33 -8.63 -16.03
N THR A 65 2.37 -8.25 -15.18
CA THR A 65 0.99 -8.73 -15.23
C THR A 65 0.02 -7.58 -15.55
N SER A 66 -1.23 -7.88 -15.90
CA SER A 66 -2.27 -6.86 -16.06
C SER A 66 -2.96 -6.49 -14.74
N VAL A 67 -2.32 -6.76 -13.60
CA VAL A 67 -2.88 -6.55 -12.26
C VAL A 67 -2.44 -5.20 -11.74
N HIS A 68 -3.41 -4.38 -11.35
CA HIS A 68 -3.18 -3.14 -10.61
C HIS A 68 -3.78 -3.26 -9.21
N HIS A 69 -2.99 -2.98 -8.17
CA HIS A 69 -3.41 -3.06 -6.78
C HIS A 69 -4.60 -2.15 -6.46
N GLU A 70 -4.68 -0.97 -7.09
CA GLU A 70 -5.83 -0.07 -6.96
C GLU A 70 -7.12 -0.74 -7.44
N THR A 71 -7.08 -1.45 -8.57
CA THR A 71 -8.22 -2.20 -9.09
C THR A 71 -8.61 -3.33 -8.14
N PHE A 72 -7.65 -4.08 -7.61
CA PHE A 72 -7.97 -5.15 -6.66
C PHE A 72 -8.47 -4.61 -5.33
N THR A 73 -7.99 -3.46 -4.87
CA THR A 73 -8.51 -2.79 -3.67
C THR A 73 -9.98 -2.46 -3.86
N ASP A 74 -10.34 -1.85 -4.99
CA ASP A 74 -11.73 -1.55 -5.34
C ASP A 74 -12.61 -2.82 -5.37
N ARG A 75 -12.15 -3.86 -6.06
CA ARG A 75 -12.86 -5.13 -6.19
C ARG A 75 -13.02 -5.85 -4.85
N ILE A 76 -11.98 -5.90 -4.03
CA ILE A 76 -12.02 -6.51 -2.70
C ILE A 76 -13.04 -5.79 -1.82
N ILE A 77 -13.12 -4.46 -1.90
CA ILE A 77 -14.03 -3.68 -1.08
C ILE A 77 -15.48 -3.79 -1.60
N ARG A 78 -15.72 -3.73 -2.91
CA ARG A 78 -17.07 -3.64 -3.50
C ARG A 78 -17.71 -4.98 -3.89
N GLU A 79 -16.92 -5.96 -4.34
CA GLU A 79 -17.43 -7.27 -4.77
C GLU A 79 -17.67 -8.21 -3.57
N SER A 80 -17.99 -9.47 -3.84
CA SER A 80 -18.34 -10.50 -2.84
C SER A 80 -17.13 -11.00 -2.05
N SER A 81 -16.59 -10.18 -1.15
CA SER A 81 -15.52 -10.54 -0.21
C SER A 81 -16.03 -10.58 1.25
N GLU A 82 -15.21 -11.10 2.17
CA GLU A 82 -15.49 -10.98 3.61
C GLU A 82 -15.51 -9.52 4.07
N ILE A 83 -14.59 -8.69 3.54
CA ILE A 83 -14.51 -7.25 3.82
C ILE A 83 -15.81 -6.55 3.41
N ASN A 84 -16.30 -6.79 2.19
CA ASN A 84 -17.55 -6.21 1.71
C ASN A 84 -18.73 -6.58 2.62
N ARG A 85 -18.80 -7.84 3.07
CA ARG A 85 -19.84 -8.31 3.96
C ARG A 85 -19.80 -7.59 5.31
N ILE A 86 -18.61 -7.40 5.88
CA ILE A 86 -18.42 -6.70 7.17
C ILE A 86 -18.80 -5.22 7.03
N LEU A 87 -18.35 -4.55 5.96
CA LEU A 87 -18.67 -3.15 5.71
C LEU A 87 -20.19 -2.95 5.54
N LYS A 88 -20.86 -3.82 4.76
CA LYS A 88 -22.32 -3.79 4.57
C LYS A 88 -23.13 -4.04 5.84
N GLN A 89 -22.57 -4.73 6.83
CA GLN A 89 -23.23 -4.90 8.13
C GLN A 89 -23.28 -3.59 8.93
N ALA A 90 -22.32 -2.69 8.71
CA ALA A 90 -22.29 -1.39 9.36
C ALA A 90 -23.18 -0.36 8.62
N SER A 91 -23.05 -0.26 7.31
CA SER A 91 -23.90 0.58 6.44
C SER A 91 -23.86 0.04 5.01
N SER A 92 -24.98 0.08 4.29
CA SER A 92 -25.07 -0.48 2.93
C SER A 92 -24.12 0.19 1.94
N ASP A 93 -23.88 1.49 2.14
CA ASP A 93 -23.16 2.36 1.22
C ASP A 93 -21.68 2.50 1.62
N LEU A 94 -21.31 2.03 2.81
CA LEU A 94 -19.95 2.11 3.35
C LEU A 94 -18.88 1.51 2.43
N PRO A 95 -19.07 0.35 1.77
CA PRO A 95 -18.07 -0.16 0.82
C PRO A 95 -17.77 0.84 -0.31
N ASP A 96 -18.81 1.48 -0.85
CA ASP A 96 -18.65 2.43 -1.96
C ASP A 96 -17.94 3.69 -1.48
N ILE A 97 -18.33 4.24 -0.34
CA ILE A 97 -17.69 5.41 0.28
C ILE A 97 -16.20 5.14 0.54
N VAL A 98 -15.87 4.01 1.18
CA VAL A 98 -14.48 3.65 1.51
C VAL A 98 -13.63 3.51 0.24
N SER A 99 -14.15 2.80 -0.76
CA SER A 99 -13.44 2.64 -2.04
C SER A 99 -13.26 4.00 -2.74
N ASP A 100 -14.27 4.88 -2.73
CA ASP A 100 -14.17 6.20 -3.39
C ASP A 100 -13.19 7.14 -2.68
N ILE A 101 -13.02 7.02 -1.37
CA ILE A 101 -11.96 7.74 -0.64
C ILE A 101 -10.58 7.26 -1.12
N ILE A 102 -10.35 5.94 -1.12
CA ILE A 102 -9.06 5.35 -1.52
C ILE A 102 -8.73 5.69 -2.98
N ALA A 103 -9.70 5.57 -3.88
CA ALA A 103 -9.53 5.81 -5.30
C ALA A 103 -9.63 7.29 -5.72
N HIS A 104 -9.73 8.21 -4.76
CA HIS A 104 -9.80 9.66 -4.99
C HIS A 104 -11.00 10.11 -5.83
N ARG A 105 -12.13 9.39 -5.72
CA ARG A 105 -13.39 9.68 -6.42
C ARG A 105 -14.45 10.32 -5.53
N HIS A 106 -14.22 10.39 -4.22
CA HIS A 106 -15.17 10.99 -3.28
C HIS A 106 -15.31 12.50 -3.52
N GLU A 107 -16.54 13.02 -3.50
CA GLU A 107 -16.82 14.45 -3.77
C GLU A 107 -16.17 15.39 -2.76
N ARG A 108 -16.13 14.97 -1.50
CA ARG A 108 -15.52 15.71 -0.40
C ARG A 108 -14.02 15.44 -0.34
N THR A 109 -13.24 16.39 -0.86
CA THR A 109 -11.79 16.27 -1.02
C THR A 109 -11.03 16.14 0.31
N LEU A 110 -11.61 16.62 1.41
CA LEU A 110 -11.05 16.44 2.75
C LEU A 110 -10.80 14.97 3.09
N LEU A 111 -11.75 14.08 2.76
CA LEU A 111 -11.63 12.67 3.13
C LEU A 111 -10.46 12.01 2.41
N THR A 112 -10.32 12.31 1.12
CA THR A 112 -9.22 11.85 0.28
C THR A 112 -7.87 12.35 0.79
N GLN A 113 -7.78 13.62 1.21
CA GLN A 113 -6.51 14.24 1.65
C GLN A 113 -5.90 13.56 2.88
N ILE A 114 -6.72 12.97 3.76
CA ILE A 114 -6.27 12.30 4.98
C ILE A 114 -5.52 11.00 4.64
N ILE A 115 -5.98 10.29 3.61
CA ILE A 115 -5.41 9.02 3.18
C ILE A 115 -4.31 9.23 2.13
N SER A 116 -4.49 10.19 1.22
CA SER A 116 -3.55 10.49 0.12
C SER A 116 -3.44 11.99 -0.16
N SER A 117 -2.30 12.57 0.20
CA SER A 117 -1.90 13.97 -0.01
C SER A 117 -0.42 14.17 0.36
N GLN A 118 0.17 15.35 0.16
CA GLN A 118 1.58 15.55 0.54
C GLN A 118 1.87 15.33 2.03
N LEU A 119 0.86 15.42 2.91
CA LEU A 119 0.92 15.19 4.35
C LEU A 119 -0.24 14.26 4.78
N ASP A 120 -0.20 13.02 4.29
CA ASP A 120 -1.21 12.00 4.56
C ASP A 120 -0.77 10.95 5.59
N ALA A 121 -1.74 10.16 6.06
CA ALA A 121 -1.51 9.11 7.04
C ALA A 121 -0.62 7.98 6.51
N ASP A 122 -0.75 7.63 5.23
CA ASP A 122 0.05 6.60 4.56
C ASP A 122 1.55 6.92 4.64
N ARG A 123 1.97 8.08 4.11
CA ARG A 123 3.37 8.52 4.12
C ARG A 123 3.91 8.72 5.51
N MET A 124 3.07 9.22 6.41
CA MET A 124 3.49 9.41 7.80
C MET A 124 3.80 8.07 8.49
N ASP A 125 3.02 7.02 8.25
CA ASP A 125 3.32 5.70 8.82
C ASP A 125 4.54 5.07 8.15
N TYR A 126 4.55 4.93 6.81
CA TYR A 126 5.62 4.15 6.18
C TYR A 126 6.98 4.79 6.37
N LEU A 127 7.11 6.13 6.37
CA LEU A 127 8.41 6.77 6.56
C LEU A 127 8.99 6.44 7.95
N LEU A 128 8.18 6.56 9.01
CA LEU A 128 8.61 6.24 10.37
C LEU A 128 8.87 4.76 10.55
N ARG A 129 7.98 3.91 10.01
CA ARG A 129 8.09 2.46 10.08
C ARG A 129 9.32 1.96 9.34
N ASP A 130 9.50 2.39 8.11
CA ASP A 130 10.63 1.98 7.29
C ASP A 130 11.94 2.43 7.92
N SER A 131 12.00 3.66 8.45
CA SER A 131 13.16 4.14 9.20
C SER A 131 13.46 3.23 10.39
N TYR A 132 12.44 2.92 11.20
CA TYR A 132 12.56 2.06 12.38
C TYR A 132 13.05 0.65 12.02
N PHE A 133 12.43 0.00 11.04
CA PHE A 133 12.76 -1.37 10.66
C PHE A 133 14.04 -1.48 9.84
N THR A 134 14.44 -0.46 9.08
CA THR A 134 15.73 -0.47 8.38
C THR A 134 16.90 -0.08 9.29
N GLY A 135 16.62 0.52 10.45
CA GLY A 135 17.62 0.98 11.41
C GLY A 135 18.36 2.25 10.98
N VAL A 136 17.85 2.96 9.96
CA VAL A 136 18.35 4.27 9.58
C VAL A 136 17.60 5.35 10.37
N SER A 137 18.29 6.42 10.75
CA SER A 137 17.65 7.56 11.46
C SER A 137 17.17 8.66 10.52
N TYR A 138 17.41 8.50 9.22
CA TYR A 138 17.11 9.52 8.22
C TYR A 138 15.61 9.70 7.95
N GLY A 139 14.75 8.73 8.28
CA GLY A 139 13.30 8.81 8.08
C GLY A 139 12.52 9.31 9.29
N GLU A 140 13.20 9.70 10.36
CA GLU A 140 12.56 10.16 11.61
C GLU A 140 12.07 11.61 11.49
N PHE A 141 10.85 11.86 11.96
CA PHE A 141 10.28 13.20 12.14
C PHE A 141 9.26 13.19 13.28
N ASP A 142 8.92 14.36 13.84
CA ASP A 142 7.94 14.46 14.94
C ASP A 142 6.50 14.48 14.42
N LEU A 143 5.92 13.29 14.24
CA LEU A 143 4.51 13.11 13.91
C LEU A 143 3.57 13.89 14.86
N GLN A 144 3.85 13.88 16.16
CA GLN A 144 2.99 14.55 17.13
C GLN A 144 3.01 16.06 16.97
N ARG A 145 4.15 16.65 16.58
CA ARG A 145 4.24 18.08 16.25
C ARG A 145 3.47 18.41 14.98
N ILE A 146 3.56 17.57 13.93
CA ILE A 146 2.79 17.75 12.70
C ILE A 146 1.29 17.75 13.02
N LEU A 147 0.78 16.70 13.67
CA LEU A 147 -0.65 16.58 13.99
C LEU A 147 -1.19 17.75 14.84
N ARG A 148 -0.41 18.25 15.82
CA ARG A 148 -0.81 19.40 16.66
C ARG A 148 -0.84 20.73 15.91
N THR A 149 -0.08 20.84 14.82
CA THR A 149 0.03 22.07 14.03
C THR A 149 -0.79 22.02 12.75
N MET A 150 -1.35 20.86 12.39
CA MET A 150 -2.41 20.70 11.39
C MET A 150 -3.73 21.32 11.87
N LYS A 151 -4.50 21.84 10.93
CA LYS A 151 -5.84 22.42 11.15
C LYS A 151 -6.69 22.23 9.90
N LEU A 152 -8.01 22.11 10.07
CA LEU A 152 -8.96 22.24 8.98
C LEU A 152 -9.29 23.71 8.68
N GLU A 153 -9.19 24.10 7.41
CA GLU A 153 -9.67 25.38 6.90
C GLU A 153 -10.54 25.15 5.65
N GLY A 154 -11.85 25.33 5.79
CA GLY A 154 -12.81 24.90 4.77
C GLY A 154 -12.78 23.37 4.60
N ASP A 155 -12.55 22.90 3.38
CA ASP A 155 -12.42 21.47 3.04
C ASP A 155 -10.95 21.05 2.83
N ARG A 156 -10.00 21.79 3.42
CA ARG A 156 -8.56 21.56 3.25
C ARG A 156 -7.83 21.43 4.57
N ILE A 157 -6.92 20.47 4.61
CA ILE A 157 -5.94 20.35 5.68
C ILE A 157 -4.84 21.38 5.43
N VAL A 158 -4.61 22.24 6.42
CA VAL A 158 -3.59 23.29 6.38
C VAL A 158 -2.68 23.18 7.60
N MET A 159 -1.53 23.86 7.53
CA MET A 159 -0.54 23.90 8.60
C MET A 159 -0.47 25.29 9.21
N LYS A 160 -0.43 25.35 10.54
CA LYS A 160 -0.06 26.57 11.26
C LYS A 160 1.40 26.91 10.93
N GLU A 161 1.70 28.20 10.79
CA GLU A 161 3.06 28.70 10.56
C GLU A 161 4.06 28.19 11.62
N SER A 162 3.62 28.08 12.89
CA SER A 162 4.45 27.53 13.97
C SER A 162 4.82 26.05 13.81
N GLY A 163 4.23 25.33 12.86
CA GLY A 163 4.52 23.95 12.50
C GLY A 163 5.49 23.79 11.32
N ILE A 164 5.94 24.87 10.69
CA ILE A 164 6.70 24.81 9.43
C ILE A 164 7.95 23.94 9.53
N HIS A 165 8.72 24.04 10.61
CA HIS A 165 9.94 23.25 10.81
C HIS A 165 9.66 21.75 10.93
N ALA A 166 8.51 21.35 11.50
CA ALA A 166 8.15 19.93 11.57
C ALA A 166 7.79 19.37 10.18
N VAL A 167 7.24 20.21 9.30
CA VAL A 167 6.99 19.86 7.91
C VAL A 167 8.31 19.81 7.12
N GLU A 168 9.24 20.73 7.37
CA GLU A 168 10.59 20.70 6.77
C GLU A 168 11.33 19.41 7.14
N ASP A 169 11.29 19.01 8.41
CA ASP A 169 11.87 17.75 8.89
C ASP A 169 11.24 16.54 8.18
N TYR A 170 9.90 16.50 8.06
CA TYR A 170 9.20 15.45 7.31
C TYR A 170 9.62 15.40 5.84
N ILE A 171 9.74 16.55 5.17
CA ILE A 171 10.17 16.62 3.76
C ILE A 171 11.61 16.12 3.63
N MET A 172 12.50 16.50 4.55
CA MET A 172 13.87 16.03 4.58
C MET A 172 13.93 14.52 4.81
N ALA A 173 13.14 14.02 5.75
CA ALA A 173 13.06 12.60 6.06
C ALA A 173 12.63 11.78 4.85
N ARG A 174 11.58 12.24 4.16
CA ARG A 174 11.11 11.64 2.91
C ARG A 174 12.18 11.65 1.82
N TYR A 175 12.85 12.79 1.62
CA TYR A 175 13.92 12.90 0.63
C TYR A 175 15.06 11.92 0.90
N GLN A 176 15.50 11.81 2.15
CA GLN A 176 16.59 10.92 2.52
C GLN A 176 16.18 9.44 2.41
N MET A 177 15.00 9.07 2.88
CA MET A 177 14.47 7.71 2.73
C MET A 177 14.39 7.27 1.27
N TYR A 178 14.01 8.20 0.38
CA TYR A 178 13.94 7.93 -1.05
C TYR A 178 15.28 7.50 -1.64
N TRP A 179 16.36 8.20 -1.32
CA TRP A 179 17.68 7.89 -1.87
C TRP A 179 18.40 6.76 -1.13
N GLN A 180 18.29 6.71 0.20
CA GLN A 180 19.04 5.77 1.01
C GLN A 180 18.38 4.39 1.07
N VAL A 181 17.05 4.32 1.01
CA VAL A 181 16.29 3.07 1.17
C VAL A 181 15.63 2.67 -0.14
N TYR A 182 14.68 3.47 -0.64
CA TYR A 182 13.81 3.06 -1.76
C TYR A 182 14.57 2.92 -3.08
N LEU A 183 15.50 3.83 -3.37
CA LEU A 183 16.33 3.81 -4.57
C LEU A 183 17.72 3.19 -4.36
N HIS A 184 17.94 2.48 -3.24
CA HIS A 184 19.23 1.86 -2.99
C HIS A 184 19.63 0.92 -4.16
N PRO A 185 20.79 1.10 -4.81
CA PRO A 185 21.14 0.40 -6.05
C PRO A 185 21.07 -1.13 -5.97
N ALA A 186 21.48 -1.70 -4.83
CA ALA A 186 21.38 -3.13 -4.59
C ALA A 186 19.92 -3.61 -4.51
N SER A 187 19.02 -2.89 -3.83
CA SER A 187 17.58 -3.21 -3.79
C SER A 187 16.98 -3.17 -5.19
N ARG A 188 17.29 -2.13 -5.96
CA ARG A 188 16.84 -1.98 -7.36
C ARG A 188 17.38 -3.07 -8.28
N SER A 189 18.59 -3.57 -8.02
CA SER A 189 19.18 -4.68 -8.75
C SER A 189 18.44 -5.99 -8.48
N PHE A 190 18.05 -6.25 -7.24
CA PHE A 190 17.21 -7.42 -6.91
C PHE A 190 15.83 -7.34 -7.56
N GLU A 191 15.22 -6.15 -7.59
CA GLU A 191 13.98 -5.94 -8.33
C GLU A 191 14.14 -6.23 -9.82
N GLY A 192 15.24 -5.80 -10.45
CA GLY A 192 15.55 -6.12 -11.85
C GLY A 192 15.69 -7.62 -12.13
N ILE A 193 16.27 -8.38 -11.19
CA ILE A 193 16.33 -9.85 -11.28
C ILE A 193 14.91 -10.44 -11.21
N LEU A 194 14.09 -9.96 -10.28
CA LEU A 194 12.72 -10.42 -10.12
C LEU A 194 11.86 -10.14 -11.37
N LEU A 195 12.02 -8.96 -11.97
CA LEU A 195 11.39 -8.61 -13.24
C LEU A 195 11.81 -9.57 -14.37
N SER A 196 13.10 -9.91 -14.43
CA SER A 196 13.62 -10.85 -15.43
C SER A 196 13.02 -12.26 -15.24
N ILE A 197 12.87 -12.69 -13.99
CA ILE A 197 12.22 -13.97 -13.64
C ILE A 197 10.75 -13.97 -14.10
N PHE A 198 9.97 -12.95 -13.74
CA PHE A 198 8.57 -12.87 -14.15
C PHE A 198 8.42 -12.77 -15.68
N SER A 199 9.29 -12.02 -16.36
CA SER A 199 9.29 -11.96 -17.82
C SER A 199 9.57 -13.35 -18.43
N ARG A 200 10.54 -14.09 -17.87
CA ARG A 200 10.82 -15.45 -18.34
C ARG A 200 9.65 -16.40 -18.10
N MET A 201 8.96 -16.28 -16.97
CA MET A 201 7.75 -17.06 -16.70
C MET A 201 6.68 -16.80 -17.76
N ARG A 202 6.46 -15.55 -18.15
CA ARG A 202 5.53 -15.20 -19.24
C ARG A 202 5.94 -15.81 -20.58
N ASP A 203 7.23 -15.79 -20.92
CA ASP A 203 7.73 -16.39 -22.16
C ASP A 203 7.51 -17.91 -22.18
N LEU A 204 7.83 -18.59 -21.05
CA LEU A 204 7.61 -20.03 -20.88
C LEU A 204 6.13 -20.41 -20.97
N MET A 205 5.22 -19.54 -20.54
CA MET A 205 3.79 -19.77 -20.68
C MET A 205 3.36 -19.90 -22.16
N THR A 206 4.14 -19.34 -23.09
CA THR A 206 3.90 -19.46 -24.54
C THR A 206 4.69 -20.62 -25.16
N THR A 207 5.95 -20.82 -24.74
CA THR A 207 6.85 -21.80 -25.39
C THR A 207 6.84 -23.19 -24.77
N ASN A 208 6.71 -23.29 -23.44
CA ASN A 208 6.71 -24.56 -22.71
C ASN A 208 5.95 -24.44 -21.37
N PRO A 209 4.60 -24.46 -21.40
CA PRO A 209 3.77 -24.19 -20.23
C PRO A 209 3.91 -25.23 -19.10
N GLU A 210 4.37 -26.44 -19.41
CA GLU A 210 4.52 -27.55 -18.45
C GLU A 210 5.58 -27.24 -17.39
N ILE A 211 6.60 -26.45 -17.74
CA ILE A 211 7.62 -25.99 -16.78
C ILE A 211 6.97 -25.16 -15.66
N LEU A 212 5.87 -24.47 -15.95
CA LEU A 212 5.15 -23.65 -14.98
C LEU A 212 4.16 -24.44 -14.12
N ASP A 213 4.05 -25.76 -14.26
CA ASP A 213 3.13 -26.58 -13.44
C ASP A 213 3.50 -26.53 -11.96
N CYS A 214 4.80 -26.43 -11.66
CA CYS A 214 5.32 -26.22 -10.32
C CYS A 214 4.91 -24.86 -9.70
N VAL A 215 4.46 -23.92 -10.54
CA VAL A 215 4.03 -22.56 -10.19
C VAL A 215 2.64 -22.28 -10.77
N ALA A 216 1.78 -23.31 -10.82
CA ALA A 216 0.51 -23.23 -11.54
C ALA A 216 -0.40 -22.07 -11.09
N PHE A 217 -0.29 -21.64 -9.83
CA PHE A 217 -1.02 -20.50 -9.29
C PHE A 217 -0.65 -19.15 -9.93
N PHE A 218 0.50 -19.04 -10.60
CA PHE A 218 0.87 -17.85 -11.38
C PHE A 218 0.25 -17.83 -12.79
N LYS A 219 -0.18 -18.97 -13.33
CA LYS A 219 -0.70 -19.06 -14.70
C LYS A 219 -1.86 -18.10 -15.00
N PRO A 220 -2.85 -17.90 -14.10
CA PRO A 220 -3.94 -16.93 -14.33
C PRO A 220 -3.43 -15.50 -14.54
N PHE A 221 -2.31 -15.16 -13.90
CA PHE A 221 -1.71 -13.82 -13.94
C PHE A 221 -0.82 -13.58 -15.16
N LEU A 222 -0.36 -14.66 -15.80
CA LEU A 222 0.51 -14.61 -16.99
C LEU A 222 -0.28 -14.67 -18.32
N ASN A 223 -1.54 -15.09 -18.28
CA ASN A 223 -2.35 -15.36 -19.47
C ASN A 223 -3.26 -14.20 -19.92
N ASN A 224 -3.15 -13.00 -19.33
CA ASN A 224 -4.04 -11.86 -19.58
C ASN A 224 -5.54 -12.22 -19.50
N THR A 225 -5.87 -13.26 -18.73
CA THR A 225 -7.25 -13.66 -18.44
C THR A 225 -7.82 -12.79 -17.34
N GLU A 226 -9.15 -12.72 -17.25
CA GLU A 226 -9.79 -12.10 -16.11
C GLU A 226 -9.44 -12.87 -14.83
N ILE A 227 -8.80 -12.18 -13.88
CA ILE A 227 -8.30 -12.79 -12.65
C ILE A 227 -9.40 -12.70 -11.59
N SER A 228 -9.77 -13.84 -11.00
CA SER A 228 -10.73 -13.89 -9.92
C SER A 228 -10.14 -13.35 -8.60
N LEU A 229 -11.00 -12.87 -7.69
CA LEU A 229 -10.55 -12.52 -6.34
C LEU A 229 -9.95 -13.71 -5.59
N GLU A 230 -10.46 -14.92 -5.83
CA GLU A 230 -9.94 -16.13 -5.21
C GLU A 230 -8.50 -16.44 -5.66
N ASP A 231 -8.19 -16.20 -6.94
CA ASP A 231 -6.82 -16.34 -7.44
C ASP A 231 -5.90 -15.28 -6.82
N HIS A 232 -6.37 -14.04 -6.70
CA HIS A 232 -5.60 -12.96 -6.08
C HIS A 232 -5.28 -13.24 -4.60
N PHE A 233 -6.25 -13.72 -3.82
CA PHE A 233 -6.02 -14.12 -2.42
C PHE A 233 -5.06 -15.30 -2.26
N LYS A 234 -4.77 -16.03 -3.34
CA LYS A 234 -3.75 -17.08 -3.33
C LYS A 234 -2.33 -16.53 -3.46
N LEU A 235 -2.13 -15.26 -3.77
CA LEU A 235 -0.81 -14.65 -3.90
C LEU A 235 -0.28 -14.14 -2.55
N ASP A 236 0.83 -14.69 -2.10
CA ASP A 236 1.61 -14.16 -0.98
C ASP A 236 3.12 -14.41 -1.21
N GLU A 237 3.96 -13.65 -0.50
CA GLU A 237 5.43 -13.76 -0.61
C GLU A 237 5.98 -15.14 -0.15
N PRO A 238 5.46 -15.78 0.92
CA PRO A 238 5.89 -17.13 1.30
C PRO A 238 5.69 -18.19 0.21
N ARG A 239 4.59 -18.12 -0.55
CA ARG A 239 4.35 -19.02 -1.69
C ARG A 239 5.34 -18.78 -2.82
N LEU A 240 5.76 -17.54 -3.05
CA LEU A 240 6.87 -17.22 -3.97
C LEU A 240 8.21 -17.79 -3.49
N HIS A 241 8.47 -17.78 -2.18
CA HIS A 241 9.69 -18.35 -1.63
C HIS A 241 9.74 -19.88 -1.79
N MET A 242 8.62 -20.58 -1.60
CA MET A 242 8.53 -22.03 -1.87
C MET A 242 8.78 -22.38 -3.34
N VAL A 243 8.51 -21.43 -4.23
CA VAL A 243 8.74 -21.55 -5.67
C VAL A 243 10.20 -21.35 -6.05
N SER A 244 11.08 -20.84 -5.17
CA SER A 244 12.51 -20.62 -5.47
C SER A 244 13.28 -21.86 -5.94
N LEU A 245 12.94 -23.05 -5.42
CA LEU A 245 13.49 -24.33 -5.89
C LEU A 245 13.10 -24.64 -7.35
N CYS A 246 11.92 -24.19 -7.77
CA CYS A 246 11.44 -24.34 -9.13
C CYS A 246 11.92 -23.20 -10.04
N LEU A 247 12.16 -22.01 -9.48
CA LEU A 247 12.76 -20.89 -10.20
C LEU A 247 14.19 -21.19 -10.68
N GLN A 248 14.94 -22.04 -9.97
CA GLN A 248 16.22 -22.54 -10.48
C GLN A 248 16.02 -23.23 -11.84
N THR A 249 14.99 -24.07 -11.99
CA THR A 249 14.65 -24.70 -13.28
C THR A 249 14.24 -23.67 -14.34
N VAL A 250 13.50 -22.63 -13.97
CA VAL A 250 13.13 -21.52 -14.86
C VAL A 250 14.37 -20.71 -15.30
N MET A 251 15.36 -20.53 -14.42
CA MET A 251 16.60 -19.79 -14.67
C MET A 251 17.71 -20.63 -15.32
N ILE A 252 17.66 -21.97 -15.30
CA ILE A 252 18.69 -22.82 -15.92
C ILE A 252 18.47 -22.95 -17.43
N GLN A 253 17.27 -22.67 -17.93
CA GLN A 253 16.95 -22.72 -19.37
C GLN A 253 17.29 -21.43 -20.14
N PHE A 254 18.35 -20.72 -19.76
CA PHE A 254 18.96 -19.64 -20.54
C PHE A 254 19.97 -20.19 -21.56
#